data_AF-A0A1W1W8I4-F1
#
_entry.id   AF-A0A1W1W8I4-F1
#
_cell.length_a   1.000
_cell.length_b   1.000
_cell.length_c   1.000
_cell.angle_alpha   90.00
_cell.angle_beta   90.00
_cell.angle_gamma   90.00
#
_symmetry.space_group_name_H-M   'P 1'
#
loop_
_entity.id
_entity.type
_entity.pdbx_description
1 polymer ?
#
loop_
_entity_poly.entity_id
_entity_poly.type
_entity_poly.pdbx_seq_one_letter_code
_entity_poly.pdbx_strand_id
1 'polypeptide(L)'
;MAAFSMTDRPTILLACLGLHREDFDRFRSAGLVSDYIWVETRCGGDNRQLCASALQRLTTHPCWDGIEDDEEDSTYATCWFRFPSAYQDALVQITHHPDDATAWQHLADRIMLS
;
A
#
# COMPACT_ATOMS: atom_id res chain seq x y z
N MET A 1 -18.25 -7.80 9.58
CA MET A 1 -16.87 -8.24 9.34
C MET A 1 -16.67 -8.28 7.84
N ALA A 2 -15.82 -7.42 7.29
CA ALA A 2 -15.46 -7.48 5.87
C ALA A 2 -14.62 -8.74 5.63
N ALA A 3 -14.97 -9.52 4.62
CA ALA A 3 -14.21 -10.72 4.25
C ALA A 3 -12.87 -10.29 3.61
N PHE A 4 -11.77 -10.72 4.22
CA PHE A 4 -10.42 -10.52 3.68
C PHE A 4 -10.23 -11.46 2.48
N SER A 5 -10.18 -10.93 1.26
CA SER A 5 -9.91 -11.74 0.07
C SER A 5 -8.41 -11.81 -0.16
N MET A 6 -7.76 -12.90 0.24
CA MET A 6 -6.30 -13.09 0.09
C MET A 6 -5.83 -13.31 -1.35
N THR A 7 -6.72 -13.25 -2.33
CA THR A 7 -6.37 -13.20 -3.75
C THR A 7 -6.12 -11.77 -4.24
N ASP A 8 -6.46 -10.76 -3.43
CA ASP A 8 -6.32 -9.36 -3.77
C ASP A 8 -4.95 -8.82 -3.34
N ARG A 9 -4.02 -8.70 -4.30
CA ARG A 9 -2.65 -8.22 -4.07
C ARG A 9 -2.60 -6.89 -3.33
N PRO A 10 -3.39 -5.85 -3.67
CA PRO A 10 -3.40 -4.62 -2.90
C PRO A 10 -3.70 -4.83 -1.42
N THR A 11 -4.67 -5.70 -1.08
CA THR A 11 -4.99 -6.02 0.32
C THR A 11 -3.83 -6.71 1.04
N ILE A 12 -3.10 -7.61 0.38
CA ILE A 12 -1.88 -8.23 0.95
C ILE A 12 -0.82 -7.16 1.25
N LEU A 13 -0.60 -6.24 0.32
CA LEU A 13 0.41 -5.18 0.47
C LEU A 13 0.07 -4.21 1.61
N LEU A 14 -1.20 -3.82 1.74
CA LEU A 14 -1.66 -3.01 2.87
C LEU A 14 -1.48 -3.76 4.19
N ALA A 15 -1.79 -5.06 4.23
CA ALA A 15 -1.62 -5.87 5.42
C ALA A 15 -0.14 -6.02 5.83
N CYS A 16 0.82 -6.00 4.89
CA CYS A 16 2.25 -5.93 5.21
C CYS A 16 2.60 -4.68 6.01
N LEU A 17 1.91 -3.56 5.74
CA LEU A 17 2.04 -2.29 6.45
C LEU A 17 1.20 -2.26 7.74
N GLY A 18 0.43 -3.31 8.05
CA GLY A 18 -0.54 -3.27 9.14
C GLY A 18 -1.68 -2.27 8.91
N LEU A 19 -1.98 -1.96 7.65
CA LEU A 19 -3.02 -1.03 7.22
C LEU A 19 -4.16 -1.76 6.50
N HIS A 20 -5.31 -1.12 6.46
CA HIS A 20 -6.48 -1.53 5.68
C HIS A 20 -6.85 -0.46 4.65
N ARG A 21 -7.66 -0.84 3.66
CA ARG A 21 -8.18 0.11 2.65
C ARG A 21 -8.90 1.30 3.29
N GLU A 22 -9.55 1.07 4.42
CA GLU A 22 -10.30 2.06 5.21
C GLU A 22 -9.40 3.08 5.91
N ASP A 23 -8.10 2.79 6.08
CA ASP A 23 -7.13 3.77 6.57
C ASP A 23 -6.82 4.86 5.53
N PHE A 24 -7.27 4.66 4.29
CA PHE A 24 -7.18 5.62 3.20
C PHE A 24 -8.59 6.07 2.82
N ASP A 25 -8.92 7.35 3.05
CA ASP A 25 -10.27 7.89 2.81
C ASP A 25 -10.80 7.59 1.38
N ARG A 26 -9.91 7.60 0.38
CA ARG A 26 -10.26 7.34 -1.02
C ARG A 26 -9.28 6.41 -1.71
N PHE A 27 -9.05 5.24 -1.11
CA PHE A 27 -8.24 4.16 -1.68
C PHE A 27 -8.65 3.85 -3.13
N ARG A 28 -7.66 3.68 -4.02
CA ARG A 28 -7.85 3.21 -5.39
C ARG A 28 -7.15 1.88 -5.65
N SER A 29 -5.83 1.83 -5.46
CA SER A 29 -5.02 0.65 -5.72
C SER A 29 -3.72 0.69 -4.93
N ALA A 30 -2.99 -0.42 -4.92
CA ALA A 30 -1.63 -0.50 -4.40
C ALA A 30 -0.80 -1.48 -5.21
N GLY A 31 0.53 -1.30 -5.19
CA GLY A 31 1.46 -2.16 -5.88
C GLY A 31 2.89 -2.01 -5.38
N LEU A 32 3.82 -2.62 -6.11
CA LEU A 32 5.24 -2.62 -5.80
C LEU A 32 6.01 -1.92 -6.91
N VAL A 33 7.03 -1.15 -6.54
CA VAL A 33 8.04 -0.65 -7.46
C VAL A 33 9.34 -0.44 -6.70
N SER A 34 10.44 -0.98 -7.23
CA SER A 34 11.74 -0.97 -6.56
C SER A 34 11.62 -1.46 -5.10
N ASP A 35 11.95 -0.62 -4.13
CA ASP A 35 11.93 -0.93 -2.69
C ASP A 35 10.71 -0.34 -1.96
N TYR A 36 9.63 -0.04 -2.70
CA TYR A 36 8.45 0.62 -2.17
C TYR A 36 7.15 -0.12 -2.46
N ILE A 37 6.24 -0.03 -1.50
CA ILE A 37 4.81 -0.20 -1.70
C ILE A 37 4.25 1.18 -2.04
N TRP A 38 3.63 1.30 -3.21
CA TRP A 38 2.88 2.48 -3.59
C TRP A 38 1.39 2.27 -3.33
N VAL A 39 0.71 3.30 -2.86
CA VAL A 39 -0.74 3.30 -2.65
C VAL A 39 -1.33 4.51 -3.34
N GLU A 40 -2.12 4.26 -4.38
CA GLU A 40 -2.82 5.29 -5.13
C GLU A 40 -4.15 5.62 -4.44
N THR A 41 -4.41 6.91 -4.28
CA THR A 41 -5.62 7.45 -3.66
C THR A 41 -6.23 8.54 -4.54
N ARG A 42 -7.52 8.83 -4.37
CA ARG A 42 -8.16 10.03 -4.96
C ARG A 42 -8.04 11.27 -4.06
N CYS A 43 -6.89 11.42 -3.42
CA CYS A 43 -6.61 12.48 -2.46
C CYS A 43 -5.62 13.52 -3.02
N GLY A 44 -5.48 13.58 -4.34
CA GLY A 44 -4.66 14.59 -5.00
C GLY A 44 -5.32 15.95 -5.04
N GLY A 45 -4.51 16.98 -5.24
CA GLY A 45 -4.97 18.34 -5.53
C GLY A 45 -5.98 18.86 -4.51
N ASP A 46 -7.11 19.38 -4.99
CA ASP A 46 -8.17 19.93 -4.13
C ASP A 46 -8.84 18.88 -3.23
N ASN A 47 -8.72 17.59 -3.55
CA ASN A 47 -9.23 16.52 -2.69
C ASN A 47 -8.37 16.28 -1.45
N ARG A 48 -7.12 16.78 -1.41
CA ARG A 48 -6.20 16.57 -0.29
C ARG A 48 -6.76 17.05 1.05
N GLN A 49 -7.51 18.16 1.03
CA GLN A 49 -8.14 18.70 2.24
C GLN A 49 -9.21 17.75 2.81
N LEU A 50 -9.90 17.02 1.93
CA LEU A 50 -10.91 16.04 2.33
C LEU A 50 -10.29 14.77 2.94
N CYS A 51 -9.03 14.49 2.61
CA CYS A 51 -8.29 13.33 3.12
C CYS A 51 -7.28 13.68 4.24
N ALA A 52 -7.31 14.91 4.75
CA ALA A 52 -6.26 15.43 5.62
C ALA A 52 -6.09 14.61 6.91
N SER A 53 -7.19 14.12 7.50
CA SER A 53 -7.14 13.29 8.72
C SER A 53 -6.51 11.92 8.48
N ALA A 54 -6.85 11.25 7.37
CA ALA A 54 -6.23 9.98 7.01
C ALA A 54 -4.73 10.18 6.71
N LEU A 55 -4.39 11.17 5.89
CA LEU A 55 -3.00 11.49 5.55
C LEU A 55 -2.17 11.84 6.78
N GLN A 56 -2.71 12.63 7.73
CA GLN A 56 -2.02 12.95 8.97
C GLN A 56 -1.66 11.68 9.76
N ARG A 57 -2.58 10.70 9.85
CA ARG A 57 -2.28 9.40 10.47
C ARG A 57 -1.19 8.65 9.72
N LEU A 58 -1.31 8.54 8.39
CA LEU A 58 -0.37 7.80 7.56
C LEU A 58 1.06 8.35 7.63
N THR A 59 1.23 9.67 7.78
CA THR A 59 2.57 10.29 7.93
C THR A 59 3.30 9.86 9.20
N THR A 60 2.59 9.29 10.18
CA THR A 60 3.20 8.76 11.41
C THR A 60 3.64 7.30 11.28
N HIS A 61 3.32 6.64 10.16
CA HIS A 61 3.66 5.25 9.92
C HIS A 61 5.18 5.08 9.77
N PRO A 62 5.82 4.09 10.41
CA PRO A 62 7.28 3.94 10.41
C PRO A 62 7.88 3.70 9.02
N CYS A 63 7.09 3.18 8.08
CA CYS A 63 7.52 2.98 6.69
C CYS A 63 7.15 4.13 5.76
N TRP A 64 6.52 5.21 6.24
CA TRP A 64 6.14 6.36 5.41
C TRP A 64 7.36 7.04 4.80
N ASP A 65 7.33 7.28 3.49
CA ASP A 65 8.41 7.99 2.76
C ASP A 65 7.90 9.27 2.09
N GLY A 66 6.63 9.32 1.66
CA GLY A 66 6.06 10.55 1.11
C GLY A 66 4.73 10.38 0.38
N ILE A 67 4.28 11.47 -0.23
CA ILE A 67 3.12 11.53 -1.12
C ILE A 67 3.45 12.42 -2.32
N GLU A 68 2.98 12.03 -3.49
CA GLU A 68 3.15 12.76 -4.75
C GLU A 68 1.81 12.87 -5.47
N ASP A 69 1.50 14.05 -6.00
CA ASP A 69 0.32 14.25 -6.85
C ASP A 69 0.56 13.69 -8.25
N ASP A 70 -0.47 13.14 -8.88
CA ASP A 70 -0.44 12.83 -10.31
C ASP A 70 -0.40 14.14 -11.13
N GLU A 71 0.53 14.22 -12.08
CA GLU A 71 0.79 15.40 -12.90
C GLU A 71 -0.37 15.72 -13.87
N GLU A 72 -1.21 14.74 -14.21
CA GLU A 72 -2.20 14.88 -15.29
C GLU A 72 -3.49 15.59 -14.86
N ASP A 73 -4.20 15.07 -13.84
CA ASP A 73 -5.49 15.64 -13.41
C ASP A 73 -5.54 16.05 -11.94
N SER A 74 -4.42 15.96 -11.21
CA SER A 74 -4.29 16.19 -9.77
C SER A 74 -5.40 15.55 -8.93
N THR A 75 -6.18 14.62 -9.47
CA THR A 75 -7.27 13.94 -8.76
C THR A 75 -6.69 12.83 -7.91
N TYR A 76 -5.60 12.24 -8.39
CA TYR A 76 -4.90 11.15 -7.77
C TYR A 76 -3.63 11.62 -7.06
N ALA A 77 -3.30 10.91 -5.99
CA ALA A 77 -2.03 11.03 -5.31
C ALA A 77 -1.52 9.66 -4.89
N THR A 78 -0.22 9.46 -5.01
CA THR A 78 0.47 8.23 -4.66
C THR A 78 1.20 8.41 -3.34
N CYS A 79 0.82 7.62 -2.35
CA CYS A 79 1.53 7.48 -1.10
C CYS A 79 2.63 6.43 -1.24
N TRP A 80 3.82 6.74 -0.75
CA TRP A 80 5.01 5.91 -0.85
C TRP A 80 5.39 5.36 0.53
N PHE A 81 5.53 4.04 0.62
CA PHE A 81 5.99 3.35 1.82
C PHE A 81 7.19 2.47 1.51
N ARG A 82 8.24 2.54 2.33
CA ARG A 82 9.34 1.58 2.31
C ARG A 82 8.84 0.18 2.66
N PHE A 83 9.54 -0.84 2.19
CA PHE A 83 9.26 -2.21 2.63
C PHE A 83 9.44 -2.35 4.15
N PRO A 84 8.44 -2.89 4.87
CA PRO A 84 8.60 -3.29 6.26
C PRO A 84 9.70 -4.33 6.38
N SER A 85 10.61 -4.17 7.34
CA SER A 85 11.74 -5.09 7.55
C SER A 85 11.30 -6.55 7.74
N ALA A 86 10.13 -6.79 8.34
CA ALA A 86 9.57 -8.11 8.55
C ALA A 86 9.27 -8.87 7.25
N TYR A 87 9.02 -8.16 6.14
CA TYR A 87 8.60 -8.73 4.86
C TYR A 87 9.52 -8.34 3.69
N GLN A 88 10.59 -7.59 3.95
CA GLN A 88 11.45 -6.98 2.92
C GLN A 88 11.93 -7.99 1.87
N ASP A 89 12.51 -9.13 2.27
CA ASP A 89 13.02 -10.12 1.32
C ASP A 89 11.94 -10.69 0.40
N ALA A 90 10.74 -10.94 0.94
CA ALA A 90 9.61 -11.45 0.17
C ALA A 90 9.09 -10.39 -0.82
N LEU A 91 9.03 -9.13 -0.38
CA LEU A 91 8.60 -8.02 -1.24
C LEU A 91 9.62 -7.78 -2.37
N VAL A 92 10.92 -7.85 -2.10
CA VAL A 92 11.97 -7.76 -3.13
C VAL A 92 11.81 -8.89 -4.16
N GLN A 93 11.62 -10.13 -3.72
CA GLN A 93 11.41 -11.26 -4.63
C GLN A 93 10.18 -11.04 -5.53
N ILE A 94 9.06 -10.59 -4.96
CA ILE A 94 7.82 -10.33 -5.70
C ILE A 94 8.01 -9.16 -6.68
N THR A 95 8.74 -8.11 -6.32
CA THR A 95 9.06 -7.00 -7.24
C THR A 95 9.76 -7.51 -8.51
N HIS A 96 10.68 -8.48 -8.38
CA HIS A 96 11.37 -9.07 -9.53
C HIS A 96 10.54 -10.10 -10.29
N HIS A 97 9.59 -10.75 -9.63
CA HIS A 97 8.74 -11.81 -10.19
C HIS A 97 7.26 -11.63 -9.81
N PRO A 98 6.59 -10.57 -10.31
CA PRO A 98 5.26 -10.19 -9.85
C PRO A 98 4.15 -11.18 -10.23
N ASP A 99 4.40 -12.06 -11.21
CA ASP A 99 3.48 -13.11 -11.65
C ASP A 99 3.64 -14.43 -10.88
N ASP A 100 4.63 -14.52 -9.98
CA ASP A 100 4.84 -15.69 -9.13
C ASP A 100 3.75 -15.77 -8.03
N ALA A 101 2.67 -16.49 -8.35
CA ALA A 101 1.56 -16.71 -7.43
C ALA A 101 1.99 -17.41 -6.12
N THR A 102 3.04 -18.24 -6.17
CA THR A 102 3.55 -18.94 -4.97
C THR A 102 4.24 -17.96 -4.03
N ALA A 103 5.02 -17.00 -4.56
CA ALA A 103 5.62 -15.94 -3.75
C ALA A 103 4.55 -15.09 -3.03
N TRP A 104 3.47 -14.73 -3.74
CA TRP A 104 2.34 -14.02 -3.15
C TRP A 104 1.63 -14.83 -2.06
N GLN A 105 1.41 -16.13 -2.28
CA GLN A 105 0.78 -16.99 -1.28
C GLN A 105 1.64 -17.10 -0.02
N HIS A 106 2.96 -17.30 -0.16
CA HIS A 106 3.85 -17.34 0.99
C HIS A 106 3.88 -16.04 1.79
N LEU A 107 3.81 -14.89 1.11
CA LEU A 107 3.69 -13.60 1.79
C LEU A 107 2.37 -13.52 2.58
N ALA A 108 1.25 -13.89 1.96
CA ALA A 108 -0.05 -13.92 2.62
C ALA A 108 -0.07 -14.83 3.86
N ASP A 109 0.51 -16.03 3.76
CA ASP A 109 0.60 -16.97 4.88
C ASP A 109 1.45 -16.42 6.03
N ARG A 110 2.56 -15.74 5.72
CA ARG A 110 3.42 -15.10 6.74
C ARG A 110 2.69 -14.02 7.53
N ILE A 111 1.84 -13.23 6.87
CA ILE A 111 1.04 -12.18 7.51
C ILE A 111 0.00 -12.78 8.46
N MET A 112 -0.56 -13.95 8.16
CA MET A 112 -1.52 -14.63 9.04
C MET A 112 -0.91 -15.21 10.30
N LEU A 113 0.39 -15.51 10.29
CA LEU A 113 1.10 -16.15 11.38
C LEU A 113 1.81 -15.16 12.32
N SER A 114 1.86 -13.88 11.95
CA SER A 114 2.41 -12.77 12.75
C SER A 114 1.37 -12.14 13.65
#